data_AF-A0A6P2BIX0-F1
#
_entry.id   AF-A0A6P2BIX0-F1
#
_cell.length_a   1.000
_cell.length_b   1.000
_cell.length_c   1.000
_cell.angle_alpha   90.00
_cell.angle_beta   90.00
_cell.angle_gamma   90.00
#
_symmetry.space_group_name_H-M   'P 1'
#
loop_
_entity.id
_entity.type
_entity.pdbx_description
1 polymer ?
#
loop_
_entity_poly.entity_id
_entity_poly.type
_entity_poly.pdbx_seq_one_letter_code
_entity_poly.pdbx_strand_id
1 'polypeptide(L)'
;MAKVTSKLQLTLPKRIAEQFGIAPGDEVEFAAAGDIIHLIPAGRPRTPRLDREERLRLFDECTTRQRQREGRMHLPERPVTDRDWCREDLYTRGPNLHDASEETD
;
A
#
# COMPACT_ATOMS: atom_id res chain seq x y z
N MET A 1 -0.07 -17.74 -10.66
CA MET A 1 -0.94 -16.61 -11.05
C MET A 1 -2.35 -17.11 -11.25
N ALA A 2 -3.36 -16.38 -10.76
CA ALA A 2 -4.76 -16.69 -11.07
C ALA A 2 -5.08 -16.25 -12.49
N LYS A 3 -5.88 -17.03 -13.23
CA LYS A 3 -6.38 -16.67 -14.56
C LYS A 3 -7.84 -16.26 -14.45
N VAL A 4 -8.20 -15.19 -15.17
CA VAL A 4 -9.60 -14.77 -15.34
C VAL A 4 -10.22 -15.64 -16.44
N THR A 5 -11.40 -16.19 -16.20
CA THR A 5 -12.13 -16.97 -17.22
C THR A 5 -12.80 -16.04 -18.24
N SER A 6 -13.33 -16.59 -19.34
CA SER A 6 -14.09 -15.83 -20.34
C SER A 6 -15.34 -15.15 -19.80
N LYS A 7 -15.85 -15.61 -18.65
CA LYS A 7 -16.98 -15.01 -17.92
C LYS A 7 -16.54 -14.02 -16.84
N LEU A 8 -15.28 -13.60 -16.84
CA LEU A 8 -14.68 -12.71 -15.86
C LEU A 8 -14.69 -13.27 -14.42
N GLN A 9 -14.67 -14.60 -14.28
CA GLN A 9 -14.60 -15.25 -12.98
C GLN A 9 -13.15 -15.50 -12.58
N LEU A 10 -12.88 -15.38 -11.28
CA LEU A 10 -11.60 -15.72 -10.66
C LEU A 10 -11.80 -16.87 -9.68
N THR A 11 -10.86 -17.82 -9.68
CA THR A 11 -10.84 -18.88 -8.66
C THR A 11 -10.17 -18.37 -7.40
N LEU A 12 -10.91 -18.37 -6.30
CA LEU A 12 -10.36 -18.03 -4.98
C LEU A 12 -9.61 -19.24 -4.41
N PRO A 13 -8.30 -19.13 -4.07
CA PRO A 13 -7.58 -20.22 -3.42
C PRO A 13 -8.21 -20.59 -2.07
N LYS A 14 -8.34 -21.90 -1.79
CA LYS A 14 -9.00 -22.43 -0.60
C LYS A 14 -8.52 -21.79 0.71
N ARG A 15 -7.21 -21.60 0.87
CA ARG A 15 -6.61 -20.95 2.06
C ARG A 15 -7.12 -19.53 2.28
N ILE A 16 -7.31 -18.75 1.21
CA ILE A 16 -7.85 -17.39 1.30
C ILE A 16 -9.33 -17.43 1.62
N ALA A 17 -10.09 -18.32 0.96
CA ALA A 17 -11.51 -18.50 1.25
C ALA A 17 -11.75 -18.83 2.73
N GLU A 18 -10.99 -19.77 3.30
CA GLU A 18 -11.07 -20.14 4.71
C GLU A 18 -10.67 -19.00 5.66
N GLN A 19 -9.57 -18.30 5.37
CA GLN A 19 -9.10 -17.16 6.18
C GLN A 19 -10.14 -16.04 6.26
N PHE A 20 -10.86 -15.80 5.16
CA PHE A 20 -11.88 -14.77 5.09
C PHE A 20 -13.29 -15.28 5.36
N GLY A 21 -13.47 -16.58 5.60
CA GLY A 21 -14.76 -17.20 5.89
C GLY A 21 -15.74 -17.15 4.71
N ILE A 22 -15.23 -17.23 3.48
CA ILE A 22 -16.03 -17.18 2.24
C ILE A 22 -16.41 -18.60 1.82
N ALA A 23 -17.70 -18.85 1.68
CA ALA A 23 -18.29 -20.11 1.23
C ALA A 23 -19.05 -19.95 -0.10
N PRO A 24 -19.27 -21.04 -0.86
CA PRO A 24 -20.14 -21.01 -2.02
C PRO A 24 -21.56 -20.55 -1.64
N GLY A 25 -22.08 -19.55 -2.36
CA GLY A 25 -23.39 -18.95 -2.08
C GLY A 25 -23.31 -17.62 -1.32
N ASP A 26 -22.15 -17.27 -0.78
CA ASP A 26 -21.94 -15.97 -0.14
C ASP A 26 -21.99 -14.83 -1.16
N GLU A 27 -22.59 -13.71 -0.76
CA GLU A 27 -22.55 -12.47 -1.51
C GLU A 27 -21.25 -11.70 -1.20
N VAL A 28 -20.72 -11.02 -2.21
CA VAL A 28 -19.50 -10.20 -2.08
C VAL A 28 -19.69 -8.88 -2.82
N GLU A 29 -19.16 -7.81 -2.25
CA GLU A 29 -19.03 -6.51 -2.90
C GLU A 29 -17.64 -6.36 -3.52
N PHE A 30 -17.57 -5.80 -4.73
CA PHE A 30 -16.32 -5.39 -5.36
C PHE A 30 -16.17 -3.88 -5.28
N ALA A 31 -15.00 -3.41 -4.86
CA ALA A 31 -14.68 -1.99 -4.80
C ALA A 31 -13.31 -1.70 -5.44
N ALA A 32 -13.21 -0.61 -6.20
CA ALA A 32 -11.96 -0.15 -6.77
C ALA A 32 -11.15 0.66 -5.73
N ALA A 33 -9.85 0.41 -5.64
CA ALA A 33 -8.90 1.14 -4.80
C ALA A 33 -7.58 1.36 -5.55
N GLY A 34 -7.50 2.45 -6.32
CA GLY A 34 -6.38 2.68 -7.23
C GLY A 34 -6.29 1.53 -8.25
N ASP A 35 -5.13 0.88 -8.31
CA ASP A 35 -4.87 -0.25 -9.21
C ASP A 35 -5.28 -1.62 -8.63
N ILE A 36 -5.99 -1.63 -7.49
CA ILE A 36 -6.37 -2.85 -6.76
C ILE A 36 -7.90 -2.97 -6.74
N ILE A 37 -8.39 -4.21 -6.92
CA ILE A 37 -9.80 -4.56 -6.69
C ILE A 37 -9.93 -5.22 -5.32
N HIS A 38 -10.74 -4.64 -4.45
CA HIS A 38 -11.11 -5.25 -3.18
C HIS A 38 -12.31 -6.17 -3.36
N LEU A 39 -12.23 -7.38 -2.80
CA LEU A 39 -13.35 -8.29 -2.59
C LEU A 39 -13.75 -8.23 -1.12
N ILE A 40 -14.98 -7.81 -0.84
CA ILE A 40 -15.49 -7.57 0.51
C ILE A 40 -16.68 -8.52 0.74
N PRO A 41 -16.59 -9.50 1.64
CA PRO A 41 -17.72 -10.37 1.98
C PRO A 41 -18.92 -9.56 2.51
N ALA A 42 -20.11 -9.81 1.98
CA ALA A 42 -21.34 -9.15 2.44
C ALA A 42 -21.62 -9.51 3.90
N GLY A 43 -22.11 -8.55 4.69
CA GLY A 43 -22.45 -8.76 6.10
C GLY A 43 -21.25 -8.84 7.07
N ARG A 44 -20.00 -8.90 6.58
CA ARG A 44 -18.85 -8.69 7.46
C ARG A 44 -18.77 -7.20 7.79
N PRO A 45 -18.75 -6.79 9.07
CA PRO A 45 -18.55 -5.40 9.40
C PRO A 45 -17.22 -4.98 8.77
N ARG A 46 -17.27 -4.03 7.83
CA ARG A 46 -16.09 -3.20 7.51
C ARG A 46 -15.50 -2.84 8.86
N THR A 47 -14.20 -3.04 9.06
CA THR A 47 -13.51 -2.73 10.32
C THR A 47 -14.16 -1.47 10.87
N PRO A 48 -14.86 -1.56 12.03
CA PRO A 48 -15.79 -0.51 12.42
C PRO A 48 -15.02 0.78 12.33
N ARG A 49 -15.53 1.72 11.52
CA ARG A 49 -14.91 3.04 11.42
C ARG A 49 -14.89 3.54 12.85
N LEU A 50 -13.69 3.57 13.44
CA LEU A 50 -13.48 4.13 14.76
C LEU A 50 -14.17 5.49 14.76
N ASP A 51 -14.88 5.79 15.85
CA ASP A 51 -15.49 7.10 15.97
C ASP A 51 -14.41 8.19 15.91
N ARG A 52 -14.84 9.42 15.70
CA ARG A 52 -13.90 10.54 15.53
C ARG A 52 -13.00 10.71 16.76
N GLU A 53 -13.51 10.46 17.95
CA GLU A 53 -12.80 10.66 19.21
C GLU A 53 -11.67 9.63 19.37
N GLU A 54 -11.98 8.35 19.15
CA GLU A 54 -11.00 7.26 19.23
C GLU A 54 -9.92 7.39 18.15
N ARG A 55 -10.28 7.86 16.95
CA ARG A 55 -9.31 8.15 15.90
C ARG A 55 -8.34 9.26 16.30
N LEU A 56 -8.84 10.34 16.90
CA LEU A 56 -8.01 11.45 17.37
C LEU A 56 -7.10 11.00 18.51
N ARG A 57 -7.65 10.24 19.47
CA ARG A 57 -6.87 9.66 20.56
C ARG A 57 -5.71 8.82 20.05
N LEU A 58 -5.96 7.87 19.15
CA LEU A 58 -4.91 7.01 18.58
C LEU A 58 -3.88 7.82 17.78
N PHE A 59 -4.33 8.86 17.07
CA PHE A 59 -3.43 9.77 16.36
C PHE A 59 -2.50 10.52 17.31
N ASP A 60 -3.04 11.05 18.42
CA ASP A 60 -2.26 11.76 19.44
C ASP A 60 -1.28 10.84 20.16
N GLU A 61 -1.69 9.61 20.47
CA GLU A 61 -0.81 8.58 21.02
C GLU A 61 0.35 8.25 20.06
N CYS A 62 0.05 8.03 18.78
CA CYS A 62 1.08 7.81 17.75
C CYS A 62 2.03 9.00 17.62
N THR A 63 1.50 10.23 17.61
CA THR A 63 2.30 11.46 17.54
C THR A 63 3.21 11.59 18.75
N THR A 64 2.72 11.25 19.94
CA THR A 64 3.50 11.26 21.19
C THR A 64 4.65 10.25 21.14
N ARG A 65 4.38 9.01 20.69
CA ARG A 65 5.43 7.99 20.49
C ARG A 65 6.47 8.46 19.49
N GLN A 66 6.05 9.12 18.40
CA GLN A 66 6.94 9.65 17.38
C GLN A 66 7.86 10.76 17.94
N ARG A 67 7.31 11.73 18.67
CA ARG A 67 8.10 12.79 19.34
C ARG A 67 9.13 12.23 20.31
N GLN A 68 8.78 11.18 21.06
CA GLN A 68 9.72 10.49 21.95
C GLN A 68 10.86 9.82 21.18
N ARG A 69 10.59 9.26 19.99
CA ARG A 69 11.63 8.69 19.11
C ARG A 69 12.55 9.78 18.58
N GLU A 70 12.00 10.90 18.13
CA GLU A 70 12.75 12.05 17.63
C GLU A 70 13.66 12.62 18.70
N GLY A 71 13.18 12.77 19.94
CA GLY A 71 14.02 13.23 21.06
C GLY A 71 15.18 12.28 21.43
N ARG A 72 15.10 11.01 21.03
CA ARG A 72 16.18 10.01 21.18
C ARG A 72 17.03 9.86 19.93
N MET A 73 16.65 10.49 18.83
CA MET A 73 17.33 10.36 17.55
C MET A 73 18.51 11.33 17.51
N HIS A 74 19.72 10.78 17.41
CA HIS A 74 20.90 11.58 17.10
C HIS A 74 21.03 11.68 15.59
N LEU A 75 20.62 12.83 15.03
CA LEU A 75 20.93 13.16 13.65
C LEU A 75 22.41 13.53 13.56
N PRO A 76 23.14 13.08 12.52
CA PRO A 76 24.51 13.52 12.32
C PRO A 76 24.55 15.03 12.09
N GLU A 77 25.47 15.72 12.76
CA GLU A 77 25.63 17.19 12.67
C GLU A 77 25.95 17.68 11.25
N ARG A 78 26.53 16.80 10.43
CA ARG A 78 26.79 17.05 9.03
C ARG A 78 26.02 16.07 8.16
N PRO A 79 25.34 16.54 7.11
CA PRO A 79 24.76 15.64 6.13
C PRO A 79 25.87 14.78 5.53
N VAL A 80 25.62 13.48 5.39
CA VAL A 80 26.50 12.56 4.67
C VAL A 80 26.65 13.11 3.25
N THR A 81 27.83 13.60 2.90
CA THR A 81 28.16 14.19 1.60
C THR A 81 28.44 13.13 0.54
N ASP A 82 28.70 11.89 0.97
CA ASP A 82 28.95 10.73 0.13
C ASP A 82 27.66 9.91 0.02
N ARG A 83 26.74 10.37 -0.82
CA ARG A 83 25.53 9.63 -1.18
C ARG A 83 25.52 9.47 -2.68
N ASP A 84 25.26 8.24 -3.14
CA ASP A 84 25.11 7.92 -4.58
C ASP A 84 23.81 8.48 -5.20
N TRP A 85 23.12 9.39 -4.50
CA TRP A 85 21.90 10.03 -4.99
C TRP A 85 21.74 11.43 -4.39
N CYS A 86 21.33 12.38 -5.24
CA CYS A 86 20.88 13.70 -4.85
C CYS A 86 19.36 13.76 -4.82
N ARG A 87 18.81 14.80 -4.18
CA ARG A 87 17.35 14.98 -4.04
C ARG A 87 16.69 15.10 -5.42
N GLU A 88 17.38 15.74 -6.34
CA GLU A 88 16.94 15.99 -7.71
C GLU A 88 16.73 14.66 -8.46
N ASP A 89 17.58 13.65 -8.24
CA ASP A 89 17.45 12.31 -8.85
C ASP A 89 16.13 11.61 -8.50
N LEU A 90 15.53 11.91 -7.33
CA LEU A 90 14.23 11.36 -6.93
C LEU A 90 13.09 11.87 -7.81
N TYR A 91 13.23 13.07 -8.36
CA TYR A 91 12.23 13.69 -9.23
C TYR A 91 12.47 13.39 -10.72
N THR A 92 13.64 12.88 -11.07
CA THR A 92 13.99 12.47 -12.45
C THR A 92 13.54 11.04 -12.77
N ARG A 93 13.02 10.26 -11.81
CA ARG A 93 12.46 8.93 -12.07
C ARG A 93 11.05 8.99 -12.67
N GLY A 94 10.98 9.45 -13.91
CA GLY A 94 10.01 9.07 -14.92
C GLY A 94 10.75 8.49 -16.13
N PRO A 95 10.11 7.73 -17.03
CA PRO A 95 10.79 7.18 -18.19
C PRO A 95 11.16 8.33 -19.14
N ASN A 96 12.37 8.87 -18.99
CA ASN A 96 12.96 9.69 -20.03
C ASN A 96 13.31 8.75 -21.18
N LEU A 97 12.51 8.90 -22.24
CA LEU A 97 12.82 8.56 -23.63
C LEU A 97 14.20 9.13 -23.99
N HIS A 98 15.29 8.51 -23.58
CA HIS A 98 16.64 8.86 -24.06
C HIS A 98 17.63 7.67 -24.08
N ASP A 99 17.15 6.44 -23.92
CA ASP A 99 17.93 5.22 -24.18
C ASP A 99 17.60 4.64 -25.57
N ALA A 100 17.54 5.52 -26.57
CA ALA A 100 17.37 5.15 -27.98
C ALA A 100 18.30 5.99 -28.86
N SER A 101 19.60 5.96 -28.56
CA SER A 101 20.65 6.31 -29.53
C SER A 101 22.05 6.10 -28.95
N GLU A 102 22.46 4.85 -28.77
CA GLU A 102 23.86 4.45 -28.95
C GLU A 102 23.87 3.15 -29.77
N GLU A 103 23.58 3.31 -31.06
CA GLU A 103 23.99 2.39 -32.12
C GLU A 103 24.62 3.26 -33.22
N THR A 104 25.77 2.83 -33.76
CA THR A 104 26.75 3.52 -34.64
C THR A 104 27.75 4.40 -33.89
N ASP A 105 29.07 4.16 -33.93
CA ASP A 105 29.96 3.65 -35.00
C ASP A 105 31.10 2.76 -34.42
#